data_AF-A0A2E9XAU2-F1
#
_entry.id   AF-A0A2E9XAU2-F1
#
_cell.length_a   1.000
_cell.length_b   1.000
_cell.length_c   1.000
_cell.angle_alpha   90.00
_cell.angle_beta   90.00
_cell.angle_gamma   90.00
#
_symmetry.space_group_name_H-M   'P 1'
#
loop_
_entity.id
_entity.type
_entity.pdbx_description
1 polymer ?
#
loop_
_entity_poly.entity_id
_entity_poly.type
_entity_poly.pdbx_seq_one_letter_code
_entity_poly.pdbx_strand_id
1 'polypeptide(L)'
;MTNWDALATAAAASRRLNRCLAETRLRDEETNEIATALDKLADKFVAGSQRDKLDDMLTRPHLAAIYNGKHTPLDLNPGDEIEFDPFSIAGGIFHPSSIGLKFFKESNESVLAVTSVHPMFAGPPERVHGGIQALIVDEVMGALNRMRGRQAFTAYLNVNYRGPAPLNVDLSFRAWVDKIEGRKVFLKATGQESNKTFMDADGLFIAREDQNPDAN
;
A
#
# COMPACT_ATOMS: atom_id res chain seq x y z
N MET A 1 20.47 -13.82 8.96
CA MET A 1 19.23 -13.08 9.27
C MET A 1 19.54 -11.60 9.15
N THR A 2 19.18 -10.98 8.03
CA THR A 2 19.16 -9.52 7.93
C THR A 2 18.12 -9.02 8.93
N ASN A 3 18.56 -8.22 9.91
CA ASN A 3 17.62 -7.60 10.82
C ASN A 3 16.88 -6.48 10.06
N TRP A 4 15.64 -6.74 9.68
CA TRP A 4 14.75 -5.80 9.00
C TRP A 4 14.45 -4.55 9.84
N ASP A 5 14.70 -4.58 11.15
CA ASP A 5 14.48 -3.45 12.07
C ASP A 5 15.32 -2.22 11.68
N ALA A 6 16.57 -2.43 11.25
CA ALA A 6 17.45 -1.34 10.85
C ALA A 6 16.93 -0.64 9.59
N LEU A 7 16.42 -1.41 8.62
CA LEU A 7 15.82 -0.86 7.41
C LEU A 7 14.51 -0.13 7.73
N ALA A 8 13.64 -0.70 8.56
CA ALA A 8 12.41 -0.03 9.00
C ALA A 8 12.72 1.31 9.69
N THR A 9 13.74 1.34 10.54
CA THR A 9 14.20 2.55 11.23
C THR A 9 14.69 3.60 10.24
N ALA A 10 15.53 3.20 9.27
CA ALA A 10 16.01 4.11 8.24
C ALA A 10 14.88 4.65 7.35
N ALA A 11 13.95 3.79 6.94
CA ALA A 11 12.78 4.19 6.16
C ALA A 11 11.86 5.14 6.94
N ALA A 12 11.68 4.93 8.25
CA ALA A 12 10.92 5.85 9.10
C ALA A 12 11.58 7.22 9.23
N ALA A 13 12.90 7.27 9.39
CA ALA A 13 13.66 8.52 9.40
C ALA A 13 13.55 9.26 8.06
N SER A 14 13.62 8.54 6.94
CA SER A 14 13.41 9.11 5.61
C SER A 14 11.99 9.67 5.43
N ARG A 15 10.94 8.95 5.85
CA ARG A 15 9.56 9.46 5.85
C ARG A 15 9.42 10.75 6.65
N ARG A 16 10.04 10.83 7.83
CA ARG A 16 10.06 12.07 8.63
C ARG A 16 10.72 13.21 7.87
N LEU A 17 11.87 12.98 7.26
CA LEU A 17 12.57 13.99 6.48
C LEU A 17 11.76 14.46 5.27
N ASN A 18 11.14 13.55 4.51
CA ASN A 18 10.29 13.87 3.36
C ASN A 18 9.13 14.81 3.77
N ARG A 19 8.49 14.56 4.91
CA ARG A 19 7.46 15.45 5.46
C ARG A 19 8.02 16.84 5.78
N CYS A 20 9.16 16.91 6.46
CA CYS A 20 9.80 18.19 6.78
C CYS A 20 10.18 18.98 5.52
N LEU A 21 10.73 18.33 4.50
CA LEU A 21 11.10 18.96 3.22
C LEU A 21 9.88 19.50 2.45
N ALA A 22 8.73 18.84 2.55
CA ALA A 22 7.52 19.27 1.87
C ALA A 22 6.83 20.48 2.54
N GLU A 23 7.04 20.67 3.85
CA GLU A 23 6.27 21.64 4.65
C GLU A 23 7.12 22.79 5.19
N THR A 24 8.43 22.61 5.32
CA THR A 24 9.33 23.59 5.95
C THR A 24 10.19 24.27 4.91
N ARG A 25 10.23 25.61 4.95
CA ARG A 25 11.22 26.39 4.21
C ARG A 25 12.40 26.72 5.11
N LEU A 26 13.61 26.41 4.64
CA LEU A 26 14.88 26.83 5.25
C LEU A 26 15.57 27.85 4.34
N ARG A 27 16.71 28.41 4.79
CA ARG A 27 17.59 29.20 3.91
C ARG A 27 18.27 28.27 2.91
N ASP A 28 18.69 28.83 1.78
CA ASP A 28 19.35 28.06 0.71
C ASP A 28 20.63 27.37 1.21
N GLU A 29 21.42 28.05 2.05
CA GLU A 29 22.63 27.49 2.67
C GLU A 29 22.32 26.22 3.49
N GLU A 30 21.34 26.29 4.39
CA GLU A 30 20.91 25.16 5.22
C GLU A 30 20.33 24.01 4.37
N THR A 31 19.62 24.36 3.30
CA THR A 31 19.04 23.37 2.38
C THR A 31 20.13 22.64 1.59
N ASN A 32 21.17 23.35 1.16
CA ASN A 32 22.31 22.77 0.45
C ASN A 32 23.17 21.88 1.37
N GLU A 33 23.30 22.23 2.65
CA GLU A 33 23.95 21.37 3.64
C GLU A 33 23.20 20.04 3.81
N ILE A 34 21.86 20.08 3.90
CA ILE A 34 21.02 18.88 3.97
C ILE A 34 21.20 18.03 2.71
N ALA A 35 21.16 18.63 1.52
CA ALA A 35 21.36 17.91 0.26
C ALA A 35 22.71 17.17 0.23
N THR A 36 23.79 17.87 0.60
CA THR A 36 25.14 17.29 0.69
C THR A 36 25.21 16.11 1.69
N ALA A 37 24.51 16.23 2.82
CA ALA A 37 24.45 15.15 3.80
C ALA A 37 23.67 13.94 3.28
N LEU A 38 22.59 14.16 2.53
CA LEU A 38 21.81 13.08 1.91
C LEU A 38 22.59 12.32 0.84
N ASP A 39 23.33 13.02 -0.01
CA ASP A 39 24.18 12.39 -1.02
C ASP A 39 25.24 11.48 -0.38
N LYS A 40 25.91 11.95 0.67
CA LYS A 40 26.88 11.13 1.43
C LYS A 40 26.25 9.91 2.09
N LEU A 41 24.97 9.97 2.48
CA LEU A 41 24.24 8.82 3.00
C LEU A 41 23.87 7.85 1.86
N ALA A 42 23.48 8.37 0.69
CA ALA A 42 23.17 7.58 -0.50
C ALA A 42 24.39 6.80 -1.01
N ASP A 43 25.59 7.40 -0.97
CA ASP A 43 26.84 6.73 -1.36
C ASP A 43 27.08 5.42 -0.59
N LYS A 44 26.65 5.34 0.67
CA LYS A 44 26.76 4.10 1.47
C LYS A 44 25.86 2.98 0.93
N PHE A 45 24.69 3.31 0.38
CA PHE A 45 23.80 2.33 -0.25
C PHE A 45 24.33 1.91 -1.62
N VAL A 46 24.91 2.84 -2.38
CA VAL A 46 25.52 2.53 -3.69
C VAL A 46 26.69 1.55 -3.53
N ALA A 47 27.49 1.68 -2.48
CA ALA A 47 28.58 0.75 -2.17
C ALA A 47 28.09 -0.60 -1.60
N GLY A 48 26.80 -0.72 -1.26
CA GLY A 48 26.20 -1.94 -0.70
C GLY A 48 25.81 -2.97 -1.77
N SER A 49 25.28 -4.10 -1.31
CA SER A 49 24.68 -5.11 -2.19
C SER A 49 23.28 -4.68 -2.63
N GLN A 50 22.97 -4.88 -3.91
CA GLN A 50 21.63 -4.68 -4.45
C GLN A 50 20.62 -5.63 -3.78
N ARG A 51 19.39 -5.15 -3.65
CA ARG A 51 18.27 -5.93 -3.11
C ARG A 51 17.32 -6.30 -4.23
N ASP A 52 16.79 -7.51 -4.16
CA ASP A 52 15.71 -7.96 -5.03
C ASP A 52 14.41 -8.04 -4.22
N LYS A 53 13.34 -7.42 -4.75
CA LYS A 53 12.06 -7.37 -4.06
C LYS A 53 11.44 -8.77 -3.92
N LEU A 54 11.57 -9.61 -4.96
CA LEU A 54 10.98 -10.94 -4.94
C LEU A 54 11.70 -11.81 -3.91
N ASP A 55 13.03 -11.83 -3.90
CA ASP A 55 13.83 -12.56 -2.91
C ASP A 55 13.43 -12.17 -1.48
N ASP A 56 13.31 -10.86 -1.21
CA ASP A 56 12.93 -10.34 0.09
C ASP A 56 11.47 -10.63 0.48
N MET A 57 10.57 -10.74 -0.50
CA MET A 57 9.20 -11.18 -0.27
C MET A 57 9.15 -12.69 0.02
N LEU A 58 9.95 -13.49 -0.68
CA LEU A 58 10.00 -14.95 -0.54
C LEU A 58 10.61 -15.41 0.79
N THR A 59 11.29 -14.52 1.54
CA THR A 59 11.68 -14.84 2.93
C THR A 59 10.48 -14.96 3.87
N ARG A 60 9.26 -14.56 3.45
CA ARG A 60 8.02 -14.71 4.22
C ARG A 60 7.29 -16.00 3.82
N PRO A 61 7.07 -16.95 4.75
CA PRO A 61 6.50 -18.27 4.42
C PRO A 61 5.16 -18.22 3.68
N HIS A 62 4.24 -17.36 4.12
CA HIS A 62 2.94 -17.21 3.48
C HIS A 62 3.05 -16.67 2.05
N LEU A 63 3.94 -15.69 1.82
CA LEU A 63 4.14 -15.14 0.49
C LEU A 63 4.79 -16.18 -0.43
N ALA A 64 5.81 -16.89 0.06
CA ALA A 64 6.43 -17.98 -0.68
C ALA A 64 5.41 -19.06 -1.11
N ALA A 65 4.46 -19.42 -0.24
CA ALA A 65 3.40 -20.37 -0.58
C ALA A 65 2.50 -19.87 -1.73
N ILE A 66 2.03 -18.62 -1.66
CA ILE A 66 1.21 -18.02 -2.72
C ILE A 66 1.97 -17.96 -4.05
N TYR A 67 3.24 -17.55 -4.03
CA TYR A 67 4.05 -17.45 -5.25
C TYR A 67 4.31 -18.82 -5.90
N ASN A 68 4.31 -19.90 -5.10
CA ASN A 68 4.38 -21.29 -5.53
C ASN A 68 3.01 -21.87 -5.95
N GLY A 69 2.02 -21.02 -6.24
CA GLY A 69 0.70 -21.43 -6.75
C GLY A 69 -0.26 -21.94 -5.68
N LYS A 70 0.11 -21.95 -4.40
CA LYS A 70 -0.77 -22.45 -3.34
C LYS A 70 -1.83 -21.40 -2.99
N HIS A 71 -3.07 -21.87 -2.83
CA HIS A 71 -4.12 -21.07 -2.21
C HIS A 71 -4.02 -21.18 -0.69
N THR A 72 -3.49 -20.15 -0.04
CA THR A 72 -3.33 -20.08 1.41
C THR A 72 -3.95 -18.78 1.93
N PRO A 73 -5.24 -18.76 2.28
CA PRO A 73 -5.84 -17.62 2.95
C PRO A 73 -5.14 -17.34 4.28
N LEU A 74 -5.12 -16.07 4.69
CA LEU A 74 -4.63 -15.69 6.01
C LEU A 74 -5.62 -16.16 7.09
N ASP A 75 -5.10 -16.88 8.08
CA ASP A 75 -5.85 -17.28 9.28
C ASP A 75 -5.90 -16.10 10.26
N LEU A 76 -6.92 -15.26 10.06
CA LEU A 76 -7.15 -14.01 10.79
C LEU A 76 -8.61 -13.94 11.23
N ASN A 77 -8.86 -13.36 12.41
CA ASN A 77 -10.19 -12.97 12.85
C ASN A 77 -10.59 -11.61 12.27
N PRO A 78 -11.90 -11.32 12.14
CA PRO A 78 -12.35 -9.95 11.91
C PRO A 78 -11.77 -8.99 12.96
N GLY A 79 -11.17 -7.89 12.50
CA GLY A 79 -10.46 -6.91 13.31
C GLY A 79 -8.94 -7.10 13.35
N ASP A 80 -8.42 -8.26 12.96
CA ASP A 80 -6.97 -8.50 12.96
C ASP A 80 -6.29 -7.71 11.83
N GLU A 81 -5.08 -7.20 12.10
CA GLU A 81 -4.26 -6.49 11.12
C GLU A 81 -3.69 -7.46 10.08
N ILE A 82 -3.71 -7.05 8.81
CA ILE A 82 -3.18 -7.79 7.66
C ILE A 82 -1.79 -7.25 7.34
N GLU A 83 -0.76 -8.08 7.49
CA GLU A 83 0.55 -7.79 6.89
C GLU A 83 0.45 -8.00 5.36
N PHE A 84 0.37 -6.88 4.61
CA PHE A 84 0.25 -6.92 3.15
C PHE A 84 1.62 -6.96 2.42
N ASP A 85 2.08 -5.83 1.86
CA ASP A 85 3.38 -5.69 1.21
C ASP A 85 4.21 -4.64 1.97
N PRO A 86 5.26 -5.06 2.69
CA PRO A 86 6.05 -4.16 3.52
C PRO A 86 6.96 -3.23 2.70
N PHE A 87 7.03 -3.41 1.37
CA PHE A 87 7.75 -2.54 0.43
C PHE A 87 6.83 -1.62 -0.36
N SER A 88 5.51 -1.73 -0.19
CA SER A 88 4.56 -0.92 -0.94
C SER A 88 4.62 0.55 -0.51
N ILE A 89 4.35 1.46 -1.45
CA ILE A 89 4.22 2.89 -1.18
C ILE A 89 2.94 3.22 -0.39
N ALA A 90 1.92 2.36 -0.37
CA ALA A 90 0.72 2.60 0.41
C ALA A 90 0.94 2.34 1.91
N GLY A 91 1.31 1.11 2.30
CA GLY A 91 1.41 0.69 3.70
C GLY A 91 2.78 0.17 4.14
N GLY A 92 3.74 0.06 3.21
CA GLY A 92 4.98 -0.65 3.46
C GLY A 92 5.90 0.04 4.47
N ILE A 93 6.21 -0.63 5.57
CA ILE A 93 7.09 -0.09 6.63
C ILE A 93 8.53 0.16 6.15
N PHE A 94 8.98 -0.55 5.11
CA PHE A 94 10.29 -0.38 4.50
C PHE A 94 10.32 0.64 3.36
N HIS A 95 9.16 1.17 2.94
CA HIS A 95 9.11 2.15 1.86
C HIS A 95 9.39 3.57 2.40
N PRO A 96 10.42 4.28 1.91
CA PRO A 96 10.86 5.58 2.45
C PRO A 96 9.85 6.71 2.22
N SER A 97 8.88 6.49 1.32
CA SER A 97 7.78 7.43 1.05
C SER A 97 6.40 6.79 1.29
N SER A 98 6.31 5.79 2.17
CA SER A 98 5.03 5.14 2.47
C SER A 98 3.97 6.14 2.95
N ILE A 99 2.74 5.99 2.45
CA ILE A 99 1.57 6.77 2.89
C ILE A 99 1.18 6.38 4.32
N GLY A 100 1.43 5.13 4.72
CA GLY A 100 1.17 4.62 6.06
C GLY A 100 -0.23 4.04 6.22
N LEU A 101 -0.71 3.30 5.22
CA LEU A 101 -1.91 2.48 5.34
C LEU A 101 -1.70 1.32 6.31
N LYS A 102 -2.71 1.06 7.13
CA LYS A 102 -2.87 -0.19 7.86
C LYS A 102 -4.10 -0.91 7.37
N PHE A 103 -4.02 -2.22 7.20
CA PHE A 103 -5.07 -3.05 6.63
C PHE A 103 -5.63 -3.97 7.71
N PHE A 104 -6.93 -4.15 7.74
CA PHE A 104 -7.64 -4.96 8.72
C PHE A 104 -8.62 -5.87 8.02
N LYS A 105 -8.68 -7.12 8.47
CA LYS A 105 -9.71 -8.04 8.01
C LYS A 105 -11.05 -7.57 8.55
N GLU A 106 -12.00 -7.28 7.67
CA GLU A 106 -13.37 -6.98 8.09
C GLU A 106 -14.24 -8.23 7.99
N SER A 107 -14.04 -9.03 6.93
CA SER A 107 -14.64 -10.35 6.76
C SER A 107 -13.78 -11.20 5.82
N ASN A 108 -14.21 -12.41 5.47
CA ASN A 108 -13.51 -13.23 4.46
C ASN A 108 -13.57 -12.64 3.04
N GLU A 109 -14.43 -11.64 2.82
CA GLU A 109 -14.66 -11.02 1.51
C GLU A 109 -14.49 -9.50 1.55
N SER A 110 -13.99 -8.95 2.65
CA SER A 110 -13.84 -7.50 2.83
C SER A 110 -12.61 -7.14 3.66
N VAL A 111 -11.92 -6.09 3.24
CA VAL A 111 -10.80 -5.46 3.93
C VAL A 111 -11.10 -3.99 4.18
N LEU A 112 -10.77 -3.54 5.39
CA LEU A 112 -10.76 -2.13 5.76
C LEU A 112 -9.31 -1.67 5.84
N ALA A 113 -8.96 -0.57 5.19
CA ALA A 113 -7.71 0.14 5.42
C ALA A 113 -7.98 1.50 6.03
N VAL A 114 -7.09 1.92 6.93
CA VAL A 114 -7.16 3.23 7.57
C VAL A 114 -5.83 3.95 7.44
N THR A 115 -5.88 5.26 7.28
CA THR A 115 -4.69 6.11 7.21
C THR A 115 -5.05 7.58 7.43
N SER A 116 -4.03 8.41 7.65
CA SER A 116 -4.12 9.86 7.58
C SER A 116 -3.15 10.35 6.51
N VAL A 117 -3.67 10.88 5.41
CA VAL A 117 -2.85 11.23 4.24
C VAL A 117 -2.17 12.57 4.45
N HIS A 118 -0.84 12.56 4.43
CA HIS A 118 -0.02 13.74 4.68
C HIS A 118 -0.08 14.77 3.52
N PRO A 119 0.04 16.09 3.77
CA PRO A 119 0.02 17.15 2.76
C PRO A 119 1.04 17.02 1.64
N MET A 120 2.14 16.29 1.86
CA MET A 120 3.10 15.98 0.80
C MET A 120 2.51 15.16 -0.37
N PHE A 121 1.33 14.55 -0.16
CA PHE A 121 0.56 13.83 -1.18
C PHE A 121 -0.63 14.64 -1.73
N ALA A 122 -0.65 15.94 -1.48
CA ALA A 122 -1.65 16.83 -2.05
C ALA A 122 -1.50 16.93 -3.57
N GLY A 123 -2.63 17.10 -4.26
CA GLY A 123 -2.65 17.43 -5.69
C GLY A 123 -3.03 18.90 -5.87
N PRO A 124 -4.33 19.22 -5.77
CA PRO A 124 -4.75 20.59 -5.57
C PRO A 124 -4.48 21.01 -4.11
N PRO A 125 -4.50 22.32 -3.82
CA PRO A 125 -4.35 22.83 -2.46
C PRO A 125 -5.28 22.10 -1.48
N GLU A 126 -4.70 21.63 -0.38
CA GLU A 126 -5.41 21.03 0.76
C GLU A 126 -6.22 19.74 0.48
N ARG A 127 -6.06 19.06 -0.66
CA ARG A 127 -6.75 17.79 -0.93
C ARG A 127 -5.81 16.71 -1.43
N VAL A 128 -6.12 15.45 -1.07
CA VAL A 128 -5.37 14.28 -1.54
C VAL A 128 -5.42 14.23 -3.07
N HIS A 129 -4.25 14.11 -3.70
CA HIS A 129 -4.16 13.95 -5.15
C HIS A 129 -5.02 12.77 -5.63
N GLY A 130 -5.79 12.95 -6.71
CA GLY A 130 -6.69 11.89 -7.20
C GLY A 130 -5.96 10.57 -7.49
N GLY A 131 -4.77 10.64 -8.07
CA GLY A 131 -3.91 9.47 -8.28
C GLY A 131 -3.42 8.78 -7.00
N ILE A 132 -3.32 9.48 -5.88
CA ILE A 132 -2.99 8.86 -4.58
C ILE A 132 -4.20 8.10 -4.05
N GLN A 133 -5.42 8.62 -4.21
CA GLN A 133 -6.64 7.89 -3.87
C GLN A 133 -6.79 6.63 -4.73
N ALA A 134 -6.49 6.72 -6.03
CA ALA A 134 -6.52 5.57 -6.94
C ALA A 134 -5.47 4.51 -6.56
N LEU A 135 -4.26 4.93 -6.21
CA LEU A 135 -3.22 4.04 -5.70
C LEU A 135 -3.67 3.33 -4.42
N ILE A 136 -4.22 4.08 -3.46
CA ILE A 136 -4.70 3.52 -2.20
C ILE A 136 -5.76 2.45 -2.48
N VAL A 137 -6.76 2.74 -3.31
CA VAL A 137 -7.86 1.81 -3.52
C VAL A 137 -7.43 0.54 -4.27
N ASP A 138 -6.50 0.66 -5.23
CA ASP A 138 -5.86 -0.49 -5.88
C ASP A 138 -5.14 -1.38 -4.84
N GLU A 139 -4.41 -0.77 -3.91
CA GLU A 139 -3.68 -1.50 -2.88
C GLU A 139 -4.62 -2.20 -1.87
N VAL A 140 -5.74 -1.57 -1.48
CA VAL A 140 -6.74 -2.18 -0.59
C VAL A 140 -7.42 -3.38 -1.29
N MET A 141 -7.72 -3.26 -2.58
CA MET A 141 -8.22 -4.37 -3.40
C MET A 141 -7.17 -5.50 -3.54
N GLY A 142 -5.89 -5.15 -3.70
CA GLY A 142 -4.77 -6.09 -3.67
C GLY A 142 -4.64 -6.82 -2.33
N ALA A 143 -4.79 -6.10 -1.22
CA ALA A 143 -4.78 -6.66 0.14
C ALA A 143 -5.92 -7.66 0.36
N LEU A 144 -7.13 -7.37 -0.16
CA LEU A 144 -8.25 -8.30 -0.14
C LEU A 144 -7.93 -9.59 -0.91
N ASN A 145 -7.36 -9.50 -2.11
CA ASN A 145 -6.94 -10.69 -2.86
C ASN A 145 -5.88 -11.50 -2.10
N ARG A 146 -4.87 -10.84 -1.53
CA ARG A 146 -3.82 -11.51 -0.75
C ARG A 146 -4.34 -12.15 0.53
N MET A 147 -5.23 -11.47 1.27
CA MET A 147 -5.86 -12.01 2.47
C MET A 147 -6.65 -13.29 2.15
N ARG A 148 -7.30 -13.31 0.99
CA ARG A 148 -7.99 -14.49 0.46
C ARG A 148 -7.03 -15.55 -0.10
N GLY A 149 -5.71 -15.39 0.02
CA GLY A 149 -4.75 -16.39 -0.44
C GLY A 149 -4.62 -16.47 -1.95
N ARG A 150 -4.85 -15.38 -2.67
CA ARG A 150 -4.77 -15.30 -4.14
C ARG A 150 -3.71 -14.28 -4.56
N GLN A 151 -3.01 -14.60 -5.63
CA GLN A 151 -2.25 -13.64 -6.42
C GLN A 151 -3.08 -13.29 -7.64
N ALA A 152 -3.53 -12.05 -7.70
CA ALA A 152 -4.33 -11.52 -8.79
C ALA A 152 -3.77 -10.17 -9.23
N PHE A 153 -3.78 -9.92 -10.53
CA PHE A 153 -3.25 -8.69 -11.12
C PHE A 153 -4.39 -7.78 -11.54
N THR A 154 -4.26 -6.48 -11.28
CA THR A 154 -5.22 -5.47 -11.72
C THR A 154 -5.32 -5.50 -13.25
N ALA A 155 -6.50 -5.76 -13.78
CA ALA A 155 -6.80 -5.66 -15.21
C ALA A 155 -7.42 -4.31 -15.56
N TYR A 156 -8.32 -3.80 -14.71
CA TYR A 156 -8.77 -2.42 -14.76
C TYR A 156 -9.12 -1.91 -13.37
N LEU A 157 -9.10 -0.59 -13.23
CA LEU A 157 -9.59 0.13 -12.07
C LEU A 157 -10.37 1.37 -12.53
N ASN A 158 -11.64 1.46 -12.13
CA ASN A 158 -12.51 2.62 -12.37
C ASN A 158 -12.68 3.36 -11.05
N VAL A 159 -12.38 4.67 -11.04
CA VAL A 159 -12.46 5.50 -9.82
C VAL A 159 -13.41 6.67 -10.06
N ASN A 160 -14.42 6.79 -9.21
CA ASN A 160 -15.36 7.90 -9.17
C ASN A 160 -15.03 8.82 -8.00
N TYR A 161 -14.63 10.06 -8.29
CA TYR A 161 -14.41 11.09 -7.27
C TYR A 161 -15.73 11.80 -6.98
N ARG A 162 -16.33 11.53 -5.82
CA ARG A 162 -17.62 12.09 -5.38
C ARG A 162 -17.47 13.41 -4.65
N GLY A 163 -16.29 13.66 -4.09
CA GLY A 163 -16.00 14.88 -3.35
C GLY A 163 -14.51 15.04 -3.03
N PRO A 164 -14.16 16.17 -2.41
CA PRO A 164 -12.80 16.42 -1.96
C PRO A 164 -12.37 15.40 -0.88
N ALA A 165 -11.24 14.72 -1.10
CA ALA A 165 -10.59 13.91 -0.08
C ALA A 165 -9.70 14.80 0.82
N PRO A 166 -9.97 14.88 2.13
CA PRO A 166 -9.21 15.73 3.04
C PRO A 166 -7.84 15.15 3.39
N LEU A 167 -6.89 16.03 3.75
CA LEU A 167 -5.56 15.69 4.24
C LEU A 167 -5.53 15.75 5.77
N ASN A 168 -4.59 15.04 6.42
CA ASN A 168 -4.35 15.09 7.86
C ASN A 168 -5.57 14.78 8.76
N VAL A 169 -6.51 13.97 8.27
CA VAL A 169 -7.64 13.43 9.04
C VAL A 169 -7.71 11.92 8.86
N ASP A 170 -8.43 11.25 9.75
CA ASP A 170 -8.62 9.80 9.65
C ASP A 170 -9.53 9.47 8.46
N LEU A 171 -8.98 8.71 7.52
CA LEU A 171 -9.69 8.20 6.35
C LEU A 171 -9.81 6.68 6.44
N SER A 172 -10.96 6.17 5.99
CA SER A 172 -11.19 4.75 5.79
C SER A 172 -11.34 4.43 4.31
N PHE A 173 -10.74 3.34 3.88
CA PHE A 173 -10.87 2.77 2.55
C PHE A 173 -11.32 1.32 2.70
N ARG A 174 -12.49 0.98 2.18
CA ARG A 174 -13.05 -0.36 2.30
C ARG A 174 -13.10 -0.98 0.91
N ALA A 175 -12.64 -2.22 0.76
CA ALA A 175 -12.83 -3.00 -0.46
C ALA A 175 -13.50 -4.33 -0.16
N TRP A 176 -14.37 -4.79 -1.05
CA TRP A 176 -15.06 -6.07 -0.91
C TRP A 176 -15.25 -6.78 -2.26
N VAL A 177 -15.47 -8.09 -2.20
CA VAL A 177 -15.78 -8.92 -3.38
C VAL A 177 -17.21 -8.62 -3.85
N ASP A 178 -17.37 -8.23 -5.11
CA ASP A 178 -18.69 -8.10 -5.75
C ASP A 178 -19.12 -9.43 -6.37
N LYS A 179 -18.22 -10.04 -7.15
CA LYS A 179 -18.42 -11.37 -7.74
C LYS A 179 -17.11 -12.00 -8.23
N ILE A 180 -17.14 -13.31 -8.44
CA ILE A 180 -16.02 -14.08 -8.98
C ILE A 180 -16.53 -14.96 -10.13
N GLU A 181 -15.83 -14.89 -11.28
CA GLU A 181 -16.15 -15.66 -12.49
C GLU A 181 -14.86 -16.32 -13.01
N GLY A 182 -14.62 -17.57 -12.59
CA GLY A 182 -13.36 -18.27 -12.84
C GLY A 182 -12.17 -17.48 -12.30
N ARG A 183 -11.27 -17.04 -13.19
CA ARG A 183 -10.09 -16.23 -12.82
C ARG A 183 -10.39 -14.74 -12.61
N LYS A 184 -11.59 -14.28 -12.93
CA LYS A 184 -11.99 -12.86 -12.81
C LYS A 184 -12.52 -12.60 -11.41
N VAL A 185 -11.86 -11.71 -10.67
CA VAL A 185 -12.30 -11.24 -9.35
C VAL A 185 -12.73 -9.79 -9.49
N PHE A 186 -14.04 -9.55 -9.41
CA PHE A 186 -14.61 -8.21 -9.45
C PHE A 186 -14.72 -7.68 -8.03
N LEU A 187 -14.08 -6.54 -7.79
CA LEU A 187 -14.01 -5.89 -6.48
C LEU A 187 -14.66 -4.52 -6.55
N LYS A 188 -15.23 -4.09 -5.44
CA LYS A 188 -15.73 -2.73 -5.22
C LYS A 188 -15.04 -2.12 -4.02
N ALA A 189 -14.98 -0.79 -3.99
CA ALA A 189 -14.42 -0.08 -2.86
C ALA A 189 -15.03 1.31 -2.65
N THR A 190 -14.87 1.82 -1.42
CA THR A 190 -15.21 3.20 -1.05
C THR A 190 -14.07 3.84 -0.25
N GLY A 191 -13.95 5.16 -0.37
CA GLY A 191 -13.14 6.02 0.50
C GLY A 191 -14.03 6.98 1.27
N GLN A 192 -13.88 7.01 2.59
CA GLN A 192 -14.74 7.78 3.49
C GLN A 192 -13.93 8.59 4.51
N GLU A 193 -14.46 9.77 4.83
CA GLU A 193 -14.13 10.53 6.03
C GLU A 193 -15.31 10.39 7.00
N SER A 194 -15.10 9.76 8.15
CA SER A 194 -16.19 9.35 9.04
C SER A 194 -17.25 8.53 8.28
N ASN A 195 -18.42 9.11 7.98
CA ASN A 195 -19.51 8.46 7.23
C ASN A 195 -19.75 9.08 5.84
N LYS A 196 -18.92 10.04 5.42
CA LYS A 196 -19.08 10.74 4.15
C LYS A 196 -18.18 10.13 3.09
N THR A 197 -18.79 9.60 2.03
CA THR A 197 -18.05 9.03 0.90
C THR A 197 -17.53 10.14 0.00
N PHE A 198 -16.20 10.19 -0.19
CA PHE A 198 -15.56 11.11 -1.12
C PHE A 198 -15.13 10.41 -2.42
N MET A 199 -15.05 9.08 -2.44
CA MET A 199 -14.81 8.30 -3.66
C MET A 199 -15.39 6.89 -3.56
N ASP A 200 -15.71 6.31 -4.73
CA ASP A 200 -15.95 4.88 -4.89
C ASP A 200 -15.23 4.36 -6.12
N ALA A 201 -14.98 3.06 -6.14
CA ALA A 201 -14.30 2.40 -7.24
C ALA A 201 -14.84 0.99 -7.48
N ASP A 202 -14.66 0.53 -8.71
CA ASP A 202 -14.74 -0.88 -9.08
C ASP A 202 -13.47 -1.28 -9.82
N GLY A 203 -13.08 -2.54 -9.66
CA GLY A 203 -11.87 -3.07 -10.26
C GLY A 203 -12.06 -4.52 -10.65
N LEU A 204 -11.35 -4.92 -11.70
CA LEU A 204 -11.22 -6.31 -12.09
C LEU A 204 -9.79 -6.76 -11.86
N PHE A 205 -9.65 -7.88 -11.17
CA PHE A 205 -8.38 -8.54 -10.95
C PHE A 205 -8.42 -9.92 -11.61
N ILE A 206 -7.31 -10.31 -12.24
CA ILE A 206 -7.16 -11.61 -12.88
C ILE A 206 -6.24 -12.46 -12.02
N ALA A 207 -6.80 -13.52 -11.42
CA ALA A 207 -6.03 -14.51 -10.69
C ALA A 207 -5.04 -15.22 -11.63
N ARG A 208 -3.86 -15.57 -11.09
CA ARG A 208 -2.90 -16.41 -11.81
C ARG A 208 -3.55 -17.70 -12.28
N GLU A 209 -3.08 -18.21 -13.41
CA GLU A 209 -3.63 -19.40 -14.06
C GLU A 209 -3.51 -20.65 -13.18
N ASP A 210 -2.38 -20.82 -12.49
CA ASP A 210 -2.11 -21.89 -11.53
C ASP A 210 -2.93 -21.78 -10.23
N GLN A 211 -3.72 -20.72 -10.08
CA GLN A 211 -4.63 -20.51 -8.96
C GLN A 211 -6.09 -20.44 -9.42
N ASN A 212 -6.45 -21.04 -10.55
CA ASN A 212 -7.84 -21.11 -10.98
C ASN A 212 -8.63 -22.09 -10.07
N PRO A 213 -9.70 -21.66 -9.38
CA PRO A 213 -10.55 -22.58 -8.63
C PRO A 213 -11.22 -23.65 -9.52
N ASP A 214 -11.32 -23.39 -10.83
CA ASP A 214 -11.91 -24.31 -11.81
C ASP A 214 -10.85 -25.13 -12.58
N ALA A 215 -9.56 -25.02 -12.24
CA ALA A 215 -8.53 -25.87 -12.84
C ALA A 215 -8.48 -27.22 -12.10
N ASN A 216 -9.02 -28.25 -12.76
CA ASN A 216 -8.69 -29.65 -12.47
C ASN A 216 -7.29 -29.99 -12.99
#